data_AF-A0A2G8HVB0-F1
#
_entry.id   AF-A0A2G8HVB0-F1
#
_cell.length_a   1.000
_cell.length_b   1.000
_cell.length_c   1.000
_cell.angle_alpha   90.00
_cell.angle_beta   90.00
_cell.angle_gamma   90.00
#
_symmetry.space_group_name_H-M   'P 1'
#
loop_
_entity.id
_entity.type
_entity.pdbx_description
1 polymer ?
#
loop_
_entity_poly.entity_id
_entity_poly.type
_entity_poly.pdbx_seq_one_letter_code
_entity_poly.pdbx_strand_id
1 'polypeptide(L)'
;MTLLLALVSSISISAREFNCNIKMNGEEVHNTSFKVSAGESIKFADSPSLKFYLKSMKDDKFELQAYDVEKASRTYAIGKVRESGDILNYTLWTRSALIESECLLK
;
A
#
# COMPACT_ATOMS: atom_id res chain seq x y z
N MET A 1 50.41 -14.01 1.78
CA MET A 1 49.53 -12.83 1.97
C MET A 1 48.20 -13.19 1.34
N THR A 2 47.26 -13.67 2.15
CA THR A 2 46.01 -14.30 1.69
C THR A 2 44.98 -13.22 1.40
N LEU A 3 44.55 -13.11 0.15
CA LEU A 3 43.57 -12.15 -0.32
C LEU A 3 42.17 -12.62 0.12
N LEU A 4 41.56 -11.97 1.11
CA LEU A 4 40.19 -12.24 1.53
C LEU A 4 39.23 -11.53 0.55
N LEU A 5 38.60 -12.31 -0.34
CA LEU A 5 37.48 -11.83 -1.16
C LEU A 5 36.25 -11.69 -0.24
N ALA A 6 35.91 -10.46 0.13
CA ALA A 6 34.65 -10.16 0.80
C ALA A 6 33.51 -10.29 -0.22
N LEU A 7 32.77 -11.40 -0.16
CA LEU A 7 31.51 -11.58 -0.87
C LEU A 7 30.49 -10.62 -0.26
N VAL A 8 30.29 -9.48 -0.92
CA VAL A 8 29.18 -8.56 -0.59
C VAL A 8 27.91 -9.19 -1.16
N SER A 9 27.30 -10.08 -0.37
CA SER A 9 26.00 -10.66 -0.68
C SER A 9 25.00 -9.52 -0.84
N SER A 10 24.64 -9.19 -2.06
CA SER A 10 23.60 -8.22 -2.38
C SER A 10 22.28 -8.79 -1.89
N ILE A 11 21.84 -8.36 -0.71
CA ILE A 11 20.52 -8.73 -0.19
C ILE A 11 19.53 -8.05 -1.12
N SER A 12 18.99 -8.78 -2.10
CA SER A 12 17.92 -8.28 -2.95
C SER A 12 16.69 -8.08 -2.07
N ILE A 13 16.50 -6.84 -1.61
CA ILE A 13 15.22 -6.43 -1.02
C ILE A 13 14.21 -6.49 -2.17
N SER A 14 13.41 -7.56 -2.20
CA SER A 14 12.35 -7.73 -3.19
C SER A 14 11.25 -6.71 -2.94
N ALA A 15 11.30 -5.59 -3.67
CA ALA A 15 10.23 -4.63 -3.69
C ALA A 15 9.12 -5.10 -4.64
N ARG A 16 7.87 -5.06 -4.20
CA ARG A 16 6.69 -5.42 -5.00
C ARG A 16 6.08 -4.17 -5.61
N GLU A 17 5.66 -4.24 -6.86
CA GLU A 17 5.06 -3.10 -7.56
C GLU A 17 3.53 -3.14 -7.45
N PHE A 18 2.93 -2.03 -7.02
CA PHE A 18 1.50 -1.87 -6.88
C PHE A 18 1.02 -0.75 -7.77
N ASN A 19 -0.20 -0.88 -8.28
CA ASN A 19 -0.99 0.25 -8.75
C ASN A 19 -2.19 0.40 -7.81
N CYS A 20 -2.31 1.57 -7.20
CA CYS A 20 -3.40 1.88 -6.30
C CYS A 20 -4.29 2.99 -6.88
N ASN A 21 -5.59 2.76 -6.78
CA ASN A 21 -6.65 3.63 -7.22
C ASN A 21 -7.50 4.08 -6.03
N ILE A 22 -8.00 5.31 -6.07
CA ILE A 22 -9.02 5.81 -5.15
C ILE A 22 -10.19 6.34 -5.96
N LYS A 23 -11.38 5.88 -5.61
CA LYS A 23 -12.64 6.43 -6.10
C LYS A 23 -13.39 7.14 -4.99
N MET A 24 -14.02 8.26 -5.33
CA MET A 24 -14.95 8.97 -4.48
C MET A 24 -16.29 9.05 -5.18
N ASN A 25 -17.33 8.48 -4.57
CA ASN A 25 -18.67 8.35 -5.16
C ASN A 25 -18.66 7.72 -6.57
N GLY A 26 -17.79 6.73 -6.76
CA GLY A 26 -17.61 6.02 -8.03
C GLY A 26 -16.71 6.70 -9.06
N GLU A 27 -16.27 7.94 -8.84
CA GLU A 27 -15.35 8.67 -9.72
C GLU A 27 -13.90 8.45 -9.29
N GLU A 28 -13.01 8.12 -10.24
CA GLU A 28 -11.57 8.01 -9.99
C GLU A 28 -10.98 9.39 -9.70
N VAL A 29 -10.44 9.57 -8.50
CA VAL A 29 -9.81 10.83 -8.06
C VAL A 29 -8.29 10.70 -7.90
N HIS A 30 -7.77 9.47 -7.85
CA HIS A 30 -6.34 9.22 -7.74
C HIS A 30 -5.96 7.85 -8.29
N ASN A 31 -4.82 7.78 -8.97
CA ASN A 31 -4.25 6.55 -9.51
C ASN A 31 -2.73 6.68 -9.54
N THR A 32 -2.02 5.75 -8.92
CA THR A 32 -0.57 5.82 -8.77
C THR A 32 0.06 4.44 -8.73
N SER A 33 1.26 4.32 -9.31
CA SER A 33 2.06 3.11 -9.25
C SER A 33 3.32 3.36 -8.42
N PHE A 34 3.67 2.42 -7.54
CA PHE A 34 4.84 2.52 -6.67
C PHE A 34 5.33 1.13 -6.24
N LYS A 35 6.58 1.08 -5.75
CA LYS A 35 7.16 -0.15 -5.20
C LYS A 35 7.15 -0.10 -3.68
N VAL A 36 6.85 -1.24 -3.06
CA VAL A 36 6.84 -1.42 -1.61
C VAL A 36 7.81 -2.54 -1.25
N SER A 37 8.82 -2.20 -0.46
CA SER A 37 9.79 -3.13 0.10
C SER A 37 9.24 -3.84 1.33
N ALA A 38 9.84 -4.98 1.70
CA ALA A 38 9.45 -5.71 2.90
C ALA A 38 9.53 -4.82 4.16
N GLY A 39 8.42 -4.73 4.91
CA GLY A 39 8.31 -3.92 6.13
C GLY A 39 8.15 -2.41 5.89
N GLU A 40 8.14 -1.96 4.64
CA GLU A 40 7.95 -0.56 4.27
C GLU A 40 6.47 -0.15 4.38
N SER A 41 6.25 1.15 4.63
CA SER A 41 4.93 1.78 4.60
C SER A 41 4.97 2.99 3.68
N ILE A 42 4.29 2.91 2.54
CA ILE A 42 4.23 3.99 1.55
C ILE A 42 2.93 4.76 1.72
N LYS A 43 3.00 6.08 1.84
CA LYS A 43 1.84 6.96 1.64
C LYS A 43 1.69 7.16 0.13
N PHE A 44 0.57 6.72 -0.44
CA PHE A 44 0.37 6.79 -1.88
C PHE A 44 -0.62 7.90 -2.29
N ALA A 45 -1.51 8.32 -1.39
CA ALA A 45 -2.42 9.43 -1.65
C ALA A 45 -2.66 10.27 -0.40
N ASP A 46 -3.05 11.52 -0.62
CA ASP A 46 -3.41 12.49 0.40
C ASP A 46 -4.67 13.24 -0.05
N SER A 47 -5.50 13.59 0.90
CA SER A 47 -6.68 14.44 0.74
C SER A 47 -6.81 15.28 2.02
N PRO A 48 -7.59 16.38 2.02
CA PRO A 48 -7.68 17.24 3.20
C PRO A 48 -8.00 16.51 4.52
N SER A 49 -8.85 15.48 4.47
CA SER A 49 -9.30 14.73 5.65
C SER A 49 -8.74 13.32 5.76
N LEU A 50 -8.27 12.71 4.67
CA LEU A 50 -7.80 11.33 4.63
C LEU A 50 -6.41 11.17 4.02
N LYS A 51 -5.58 10.36 4.68
CA LYS A 51 -4.27 9.92 4.18
C LYS A 51 -4.28 8.43 3.94
N PHE A 52 -3.80 8.00 2.77
CA PHE A 52 -3.84 6.61 2.36
C PHE A 52 -2.44 6.00 2.32
N TYR A 53 -2.33 4.80 2.89
CA TYR A 53 -1.07 4.09 3.04
C TYR A 53 -1.20 2.64 2.62
N LEU A 54 -0.15 2.10 2.02
CA LEU A 54 0.04 0.67 1.82
C LEU A 54 1.28 0.23 2.60
N LYS A 55 1.09 -0.71 3.51
CA LYS A 55 2.16 -1.20 4.38
C LYS A 55 2.41 -2.68 4.12
N SER A 56 3.66 -3.02 3.84
CA SER A 56 4.12 -4.40 3.79
C SER A 56 4.23 -4.96 5.21
N MET A 57 3.63 -6.13 5.42
CA MET A 57 3.73 -6.93 6.62
C MET A 57 4.47 -8.25 6.32
N LYS A 58 4.61 -9.10 7.34
CA LYS A 58 5.18 -10.45 7.17
C LYS A 58 4.21 -11.36 6.40
N ASP A 59 4.73 -12.45 5.84
CA ASP A 59 3.98 -13.53 5.19
C ASP A 59 3.09 -13.08 4.03
N ASP A 60 3.63 -12.18 3.19
CA ASP A 60 2.96 -11.58 2.02
C ASP A 60 1.65 -10.85 2.35
N LYS A 61 1.50 -10.44 3.62
CA LYS A 61 0.37 -9.61 4.03
C LYS A 61 0.67 -8.15 3.73
N PHE A 62 -0.35 -7.45 3.29
CA PHE A 62 -0.35 -6.01 3.11
C PHE A 62 -1.51 -5.41 3.88
N GLU A 63 -1.28 -4.23 4.43
CA GLU A 63 -2.27 -3.43 5.15
C GLU A 63 -2.52 -2.16 4.34
N LEU A 64 -3.71 -2.06 3.78
CA LEU A 64 -4.22 -0.87 3.11
C LEU A 64 -4.94 -0.03 4.15
N GLN A 65 -4.46 1.19 4.41
CA GLN A 65 -4.98 2.05 5.47
C GLN A 65 -5.52 3.36 4.92
N ALA A 66 -6.59 3.84 5.53
CA ALA A 66 -7.06 5.21 5.45
C ALA A 66 -7.04 5.83 6.86
N TYR A 67 -6.28 6.91 7.02
CA TYR A 67 -6.18 7.68 8.25
C TYR A 67 -7.00 8.96 8.15
N ASP A 68 -8.06 9.05 8.97
CA ASP A 68 -8.88 10.25 9.14
C ASP A 68 -8.15 11.21 10.10
N VAL A 69 -7.68 12.32 9.54
CA VAL A 69 -6.89 13.33 10.25
C VAL A 69 -7.74 14.10 11.25
N GLU A 70 -9.02 14.33 10.94
CA GLU A 70 -9.94 15.10 11.78
C GLU A 70 -10.34 14.32 13.03
N LYS A 71 -10.58 13.01 12.89
CA LYS A 71 -10.98 12.13 14.00
C LYS A 71 -9.82 11.40 14.65
N ALA A 72 -8.60 11.55 14.13
CA ALA A 72 -7.41 10.77 14.52
C ALA A 72 -7.68 9.25 14.54
N SER A 73 -8.46 8.76 13.56
CA SER A 73 -8.88 7.35 13.49
C SER A 73 -8.31 6.66 12.26
N ARG A 74 -8.09 5.34 12.34
CA ARG A 74 -7.60 4.53 11.22
C ARG A 74 -8.60 3.44 10.90
N THR A 75 -8.86 3.28 9.61
CA THR A 75 -9.53 2.10 9.07
C THR A 75 -8.56 1.40 8.14
N TYR A 76 -8.58 0.08 8.15
CA TYR A 76 -7.63 -0.72 7.39
C TYR A 76 -8.23 -2.03 6.90
N ALA A 77 -7.74 -2.49 5.75
CA ALA A 77 -7.93 -3.84 5.25
C ALA A 77 -6.58 -4.55 5.24
N ILE A 78 -6.55 -5.79 5.75
CA ILE A 78 -5.36 -6.63 5.73
C ILE A 78 -5.66 -7.85 4.88
N GLY A 79 -4.84 -8.07 3.86
CA GLY A 79 -4.96 -9.22 2.96
C GLY A 79 -3.61 -9.79 2.58
N LYS A 80 -3.59 -11.05 2.18
CA LYS A 80 -2.42 -11.66 1.53
C LYS A 80 -2.46 -11.31 0.05
N VAL A 81 -1.36 -10.79 -0.47
CA VAL A 81 -1.22 -10.39 -1.87
C VAL A 81 0.07 -11.03 -2.38
N ARG A 82 -0.06 -12.11 -3.14
CA ARG A 82 1.03 -13.03 -3.48
C ARG A 82 1.44 -12.94 -4.93
N GLU A 83 0.46 -12.87 -5.82
CA GLU A 83 0.64 -13.02 -7.26
C GLU A 83 0.21 -11.75 -8.00
N SER A 84 0.84 -11.48 -9.15
CA SER A 84 0.40 -10.39 -10.04
C SER A 84 -1.07 -10.60 -10.40
N GLY A 85 -1.87 -9.56 -10.27
CA GLY A 85 -3.33 -9.64 -10.40
C GLY A 85 -4.08 -9.67 -9.07
N ASP A 86 -3.41 -10.00 -7.95
CA ASP A 86 -4.06 -9.96 -6.64
C ASP A 86 -4.43 -8.53 -6.24
N ILE A 87 -5.61 -8.40 -5.63
CA ILE A 87 -6.19 -7.12 -5.25
C ILE A 87 -6.35 -7.06 -3.74
N LEU A 88 -5.90 -5.96 -3.14
CA LEU A 88 -6.29 -5.54 -1.80
C LEU A 88 -7.18 -4.31 -1.91
N ASN A 89 -8.41 -4.40 -1.42
CA ASN A 89 -9.36 -3.31 -1.48
C ASN A 89 -10.00 -3.01 -0.13
N TYR A 90 -10.57 -1.81 -0.06
CA TYR A 90 -11.30 -1.31 1.09
C TYR A 90 -12.32 -0.27 0.64
N THR A 91 -13.49 -0.29 1.28
CA THR A 91 -14.55 0.69 1.07
C THR A 91 -14.90 1.37 2.39
N LEU A 92 -14.79 2.70 2.43
CA LEU A 92 -15.30 3.55 3.50
C LEU A 92 -16.61 4.16 3.07
N TRP A 93 -17.64 4.00 3.89
CA TRP A 93 -18.85 4.79 3.74
C TRP A 93 -18.97 5.81 4.87
N THR A 94 -19.05 7.08 4.49
CA THR A 94 -19.31 8.20 5.40
C THR A 94 -20.65 8.84 5.08
N ARG A 95 -21.08 9.80 5.90
CA ARG A 95 -22.31 10.56 5.63
C ARG A 95 -22.23 11.40 4.34
N SER A 96 -21.03 11.79 3.91
CA SER A 96 -20.82 12.72 2.79
C SER A 96 -20.23 12.07 1.54
N ALA A 97 -19.62 10.89 1.66
CA ALA A 97 -18.95 10.23 0.55
C ALA A 97 -18.86 8.71 0.74
N LEU A 98 -18.91 8.00 -0.39
CA LEU A 98 -18.41 6.64 -0.55
C LEU A 98 -16.97 6.74 -1.07
N ILE A 99 -16.02 6.13 -0.38
CA ILE A 99 -14.61 6.13 -0.76
C ILE A 99 -14.18 4.68 -0.95
N GLU A 100 -13.63 4.38 -2.10
CA GLU A 100 -13.13 3.06 -2.44
C GLU A 100 -11.64 3.18 -2.71
N SER A 101 -10.83 2.34 -2.09
CA SER A 101 -9.41 2.26 -2.36
C SER A 101 -9.07 0.84 -2.76
N GLU A 102 -8.36 0.69 -3.87
CA GLU A 102 -7.99 -0.58 -4.45
C GLU A 102 -6.50 -0.55 -4.80
N CYS A 103 -5.77 -1.58 -4.41
CA CYS A 103 -4.36 -1.76 -4.75
C CYS A 103 -4.17 -3.11 -5.43
N LEU A 104 -3.77 -3.07 -6.70
CA LEU A 104 -3.47 -4.22 -7.55
C LEU A 104 -1.97 -4.48 -7.53
N LEU A 105 -1.57 -5.71 -7.22
CA LEU A 105 -0.19 -6.18 -7.42
C LEU A 105 0.07 -6.34 -8.92
N LYS A 106 1.10 -5.67 -9.42
CA LYS A 106 1.55 -5.74 -10.82
C LYS A 106 2.48 -6.91 -11.06
#